data_AF-A0AAV5DHT2-F1
#
_entry.id   AF-A0AAV5DHT2-F1
#
_cell.length_a   1.000
_cell.length_b   1.000
_cell.length_c   1.000
_cell.angle_alpha   90.00
_cell.angle_beta   90.00
_cell.angle_gamma   90.00
#
_symmetry.space_group_name_H-M   'P 1'
#
loop_
_entity.id
_entity.type
_entity.pdbx_description
1 polymer ?
#
loop_
_entity_poly.entity_id
_entity_poly.type
_entity_poly.pdbx_seq_one_letter_code
_entity_poly.pdbx_strand_id
1 'polypeptide(L)'
;MERPTDAFKETHNLVVAAEDTYVGGLVSNLQVAELIGFMATNREAAYCKVVEVIAETTAPLLLMDQLLSAIPSKREAPQEAEEEAMNTTMKLESDLTTTTQVVEEKRQQNQSNPSHRTRRQWSRFGGQRREDRA
;
A
#
# COMPACT_ATOMS: atom_id res chain seq x y z
N MET A 1 -44.55 3.81 14.23
CA MET A 1 -43.32 4.48 14.67
C MET A 1 -43.05 5.64 13.74
N GLU A 2 -42.63 6.79 14.25
CA GLU A 2 -42.13 7.88 13.42
C GLU A 2 -40.86 7.44 12.68
N ARG A 3 -40.68 7.89 11.44
CA ARG A 3 -39.54 7.51 10.62
C ARG A 3 -38.27 8.17 11.17
N PRO A 4 -37.16 7.43 11.35
CA PRO A 4 -35.88 8.01 11.76
C PRO A 4 -35.40 9.11 10.81
N THR A 5 -35.05 10.26 11.37
CA THR A 5 -34.43 11.38 10.67
C THR A 5 -32.91 11.35 10.83
N ASP A 6 -32.20 12.30 10.23
CA ASP A 6 -30.73 12.33 10.31
C ASP A 6 -30.20 12.58 11.73
N ALA A 7 -30.99 13.25 12.59
CA ALA A 7 -30.68 13.44 14.01
C ALA A 7 -30.63 12.13 14.81
N PHE A 8 -31.18 11.02 14.27
CA PHE A 8 -31.15 9.71 14.91
C PHE A 8 -29.72 9.22 15.19
N LYS A 9 -28.76 9.61 14.34
CA LYS A 9 -27.35 9.26 14.48
C LYS A 9 -26.71 9.86 15.74
N GLU A 10 -27.23 10.96 16.28
CA GLU A 10 -26.68 11.60 17.49
C GLU A 10 -26.87 10.74 18.74
N THR A 11 -27.85 9.84 18.72
CA THR A 11 -28.24 9.04 19.89
C THR A 11 -28.12 7.54 19.64
N HIS A 12 -28.13 7.08 18.39
CA HIS A 12 -28.05 5.68 18.01
C HIS A 12 -26.80 5.42 17.18
N ASN A 13 -25.99 4.47 17.63
CA ASN A 13 -24.80 4.04 16.90
C ASN A 13 -25.15 2.90 15.95
N LEU A 14 -24.39 2.79 14.87
CA LEU A 14 -24.59 1.76 13.85
C LEU A 14 -24.15 0.39 14.38
N VAL A 15 -24.99 -0.62 14.17
CA VAL A 15 -24.65 -2.03 14.35
C VAL A 15 -24.76 -2.71 13.00
N VAL A 16 -23.72 -3.47 12.66
CA VAL A 16 -23.66 -4.26 11.44
C VAL A 16 -23.62 -5.73 11.82
N ALA A 17 -24.50 -6.52 11.23
CA ALA A 17 -24.60 -7.96 11.43
C ALA A 17 -24.59 -8.70 10.09
N ALA A 18 -24.54 -10.03 10.16
CA ALA A 18 -24.73 -10.87 8.99
C ALA A 18 -26.18 -10.78 8.50
N GLU A 19 -26.42 -11.24 7.27
CA GLU A 19 -27.78 -11.30 6.72
C GLU A 19 -28.75 -12.07 7.62
N ASP A 20 -30.02 -11.62 7.62
CA ASP A 20 -31.14 -12.25 8.34
C ASP A 20 -30.91 -12.46 9.86
N THR A 21 -30.17 -11.54 10.51
CA THR A 21 -29.92 -11.59 11.95
C THR A 21 -31.04 -10.96 12.76
N TYR A 22 -31.56 -9.81 12.31
CA TYR A 22 -32.56 -9.03 13.04
C TYR A 22 -33.95 -9.18 12.43
N VAL A 23 -34.96 -9.07 13.28
CA VAL A 23 -36.36 -9.02 12.87
C VAL A 23 -36.89 -7.63 13.18
N GLY A 24 -36.71 -6.73 12.22
CA GLY A 24 -36.99 -5.31 12.38
C GLY A 24 -35.81 -4.53 12.97
N GLY A 25 -36.00 -3.23 13.11
CA GLY A 25 -34.94 -2.31 13.51
C GLY A 25 -35.19 -0.93 12.95
N LEU A 26 -34.51 0.06 13.51
CA LEU A 26 -34.53 1.43 13.01
C LEU A 26 -33.12 1.80 12.60
N VAL A 27 -33.00 2.47 11.46
CA VAL A 27 -31.75 3.07 10.99
C VAL A 27 -32.13 4.32 10.21
N SER A 28 -31.35 5.39 10.33
CA SER A 28 -31.60 6.60 9.54
C SER A 28 -31.06 6.48 8.13
N ASN A 29 -31.65 7.24 7.21
CA ASN A 29 -31.16 7.31 5.83
C ASN A 29 -29.70 7.79 5.78
N LEU A 30 -29.31 8.76 6.63
CA LEU A 30 -27.93 9.25 6.70
C LEU A 30 -26.94 8.15 7.09
N GLN A 31 -27.25 7.36 8.11
CA GLN A 31 -26.39 6.25 8.55
C GLN A 31 -26.18 5.22 7.43
N VAL A 32 -27.26 4.88 6.71
CA VAL A 32 -27.18 3.99 5.55
C VAL A 32 -26.33 4.62 4.43
N ALA A 33 -26.52 5.91 4.14
CA ALA A 33 -25.76 6.61 3.11
C ALA A 33 -24.25 6.65 3.42
N GLU A 34 -23.89 6.89 4.68
CA GLU A 34 -22.50 6.88 5.13
C GLU A 34 -21.86 5.50 5.04
N LEU A 35 -22.59 4.44 5.40
CA LEU A 35 -22.13 3.06 5.23
C LEU A 35 -21.90 2.74 3.76
N ILE A 36 -22.85 3.06 2.88
CA ILE A 36 -22.71 2.84 1.44
C ILE A 36 -21.53 3.65 0.89
N GLY A 37 -21.38 4.90 1.30
CA GLY A 37 -20.25 5.74 0.92
C GLY A 37 -18.92 5.12 1.33
N PHE A 38 -18.81 4.64 2.57
CA PHE A 38 -17.62 3.95 3.08
C PHE A 38 -17.32 2.66 2.30
N MET A 39 -18.34 1.84 2.02
CA MET A 39 -18.18 0.58 1.27
C MET A 39 -17.78 0.85 -0.19
N ALA A 40 -18.28 1.93 -0.79
CA ALA A 40 -17.94 2.32 -2.16
C ALA A 40 -16.47 2.76 -2.29
N THR A 41 -15.92 3.42 -1.27
CA THR A 41 -14.51 3.85 -1.23
C THR A 41 -13.58 2.73 -0.78
N ASN A 42 -14.00 1.86 0.15
CA ASN A 42 -13.19 0.79 0.74
C ASN A 42 -13.69 -0.57 0.28
N ARG A 43 -13.45 -0.87 -0.99
CA ARG A 43 -13.99 -2.09 -1.64
C ARG A 43 -13.47 -3.39 -1.04
N GLU A 44 -12.23 -3.39 -0.54
CA GLU A 44 -11.63 -4.55 0.12
C GLU A 44 -12.38 -4.89 1.41
N ALA A 45 -12.64 -3.90 2.26
CA ALA A 45 -13.38 -4.08 3.50
C ALA A 45 -14.83 -4.55 3.27
N ALA A 46 -15.43 -4.19 2.13
CA ALA A 46 -16.79 -4.52 1.74
C ALA A 46 -16.91 -5.76 0.84
N TYR A 47 -15.80 -6.41 0.48
CA TYR A 47 -15.77 -7.41 -0.58
C TYR A 47 -16.72 -8.59 -0.32
N CYS A 48 -17.68 -8.79 -1.21
CA CYS A 48 -18.66 -9.89 -1.16
C CYS A 48 -19.33 -10.11 0.21
N LYS A 49 -19.50 -9.05 0.99
CA LYS A 49 -20.24 -9.09 2.26
C LYS A 49 -21.70 -8.80 2.01
N VAL A 50 -22.57 -9.57 2.68
CA VAL A 50 -23.98 -9.23 2.81
C VAL A 50 -24.19 -8.86 4.27
N VAL A 51 -24.68 -7.64 4.48
CA VAL A 51 -24.76 -7.04 5.81
C VAL A 51 -26.19 -6.60 6.08
N GLU A 52 -26.62 -6.83 7.30
CA GLU A 52 -27.81 -6.23 7.88
C GLU A 52 -27.40 -5.12 8.85
N VAL A 53 -28.18 -4.04 8.89
CA VAL A 53 -27.78 -2.82 9.60
C VAL A 53 -28.96 -2.28 10.40
N ILE A 54 -28.71 -2.04 11.69
CA ILE A 54 -29.63 -1.37 12.59
C ILE A 54 -28.89 -0.28 13.35
N ALA A 55 -29.62 0.59 14.03
CA ALA A 55 -29.04 1.58 14.93
C ALA A 55 -29.62 1.43 16.34
N GLU A 56 -28.73 1.39 17.32
CA GLU A 56 -29.07 1.17 18.73
C GLU A 56 -28.40 2.21 19.63
N THR A 57 -29.05 2.60 20.72
CA THR A 57 -28.50 3.54 21.70
C THR A 57 -27.39 2.93 22.56
N THR A 58 -27.38 1.61 22.72
CA THR A 58 -26.40 0.87 23.52
C THR A 58 -25.22 0.34 22.72
N ALA A 59 -25.25 0.51 21.40
CA ALA A 59 -24.19 0.03 20.54
C ALA A 59 -22.88 0.80 20.79
N PRO A 60 -21.72 0.11 20.80
CA PRO A 60 -20.44 0.77 20.97
C PRO A 60 -20.13 1.67 19.76
N LEU A 61 -19.48 2.79 20.02
CA LEU A 61 -19.05 3.70 18.95
C LEU A 61 -17.80 3.14 18.28
N LEU A 62 -17.99 2.38 17.20
CA LEU A 62 -16.92 1.76 16.41
C LEU A 62 -16.78 2.42 15.05
N LEU A 63 -15.57 2.34 14.49
CA LEU A 63 -15.30 2.76 13.12
C LEU A 63 -15.94 1.77 12.13
N MET A 64 -16.36 2.27 10.97
CA MET A 64 -17.05 1.46 9.95
C MET A 64 -16.22 0.26 9.48
N ASP A 65 -14.90 0.43 9.39
CA ASP A 65 -13.96 -0.65 9.05
C ASP A 65 -14.00 -1.80 10.07
N GLN A 66 -14.04 -1.46 11.36
CA GLN A 66 -14.11 -2.44 12.45
C GLN A 66 -15.46 -3.17 12.47
N LEU A 67 -16.54 -2.46 12.17
CA LEU A 67 -17.87 -3.07 12.04
C LEU A 67 -17.91 -4.08 10.89
N LEU A 68 -17.33 -3.72 9.74
CA LEU A 68 -17.31 -4.58 8.57
C LEU A 68 -16.34 -5.76 8.72
N SER A 69 -15.21 -5.59 9.41
CA SER A 69 -14.22 -6.66 9.59
C SER A 69 -14.76 -7.84 10.42
N ALA A 70 -15.75 -7.59 11.29
CA ALA A 70 -16.44 -8.63 12.04
C ALA A 70 -17.30 -9.55 11.16
N ILE A 71 -17.71 -9.09 9.96
CA ILE A 71 -18.57 -9.85 9.06
C ILE A 71 -17.73 -10.63 8.04
N PRO A 72 -17.89 -11.95 7.92
CA PRO A 72 -17.18 -12.74 6.94
C PRO A 72 -17.64 -12.42 5.52
N SER A 73 -16.71 -12.49 4.57
CA SER A 73 -17.04 -12.44 3.15
C SER A 73 -17.65 -13.76 2.69
N LYS A 74 -18.62 -13.70 1.77
CA LYS A 74 -19.18 -14.89 1.10
C LYS A 74 -18.25 -15.48 0.04
N ARG A 75 -17.21 -14.75 -0.35
CA ARG A 75 -16.25 -15.16 -1.38
C ARG A 75 -14.82 -14.89 -0.91
N GLU A 76 -13.92 -15.78 -1.26
CA GLU A 76 -12.49 -15.55 -1.07
C GLU A 76 -12.03 -14.34 -1.88
N ALA A 77 -11.15 -13.53 -1.29
CA ALA A 77 -10.59 -12.38 -1.97
C ALA A 77 -9.81 -12.85 -3.22
N PRO A 78 -9.82 -12.08 -4.33
CA PRO A 78 -8.98 -12.38 -5.47
C PRO A 78 -7.51 -12.42 -5.04
N GLN A 79 -6.75 -13.42 -5.50
CA GLN A 79 -5.34 -13.65 -5.11
C GLN A 79 -4.35 -12.60 -5.66
N GLU A 80 -4.84 -11.49 -6.22
CA GLU A 80 -4.03 -10.49 -6.94
C GLU A 80 -3.04 -9.73 -6.02
N ALA A 81 -3.18 -9.81 -4.69
CA ALA A 81 -2.27 -9.16 -3.74
C ALA A 81 -0.97 -9.95 -3.48
N GLU A 82 -0.92 -11.26 -3.77
CA GLU A 82 0.30 -12.06 -3.58
C GLU A 82 1.19 -12.06 -4.85
N GLU A 83 0.60 -11.93 -6.04
CA GLU A 83 1.35 -11.92 -7.30
C GLU A 83 2.20 -10.64 -7.48
N GLU A 84 1.75 -9.49 -7.00
CA GLU A 84 2.52 -8.23 -7.04
C GLU A 84 3.76 -8.25 -6.12
N ALA A 85 3.66 -8.92 -4.96
CA ALA A 85 4.78 -9.06 -4.04
C ALA A 85 5.80 -10.10 -4.53
N MET A 86 5.33 -11.19 -5.15
CA MET A 86 6.18 -12.23 -5.73
C MET A 86 6.82 -11.80 -7.06
N ASN A 87 6.13 -10.98 -7.86
CA ASN A 87 6.71 -10.44 -9.10
C ASN A 87 7.81 -9.41 -8.82
N THR A 88 7.71 -8.66 -7.72
CA THR A 88 8.70 -7.65 -7.33
C THR A 88 9.96 -8.32 -6.79
N THR A 89 9.83 -9.41 -6.04
CA THR A 89 10.96 -10.20 -5.54
C THR A 89 11.70 -10.92 -6.67
N MET A 90 11.00 -11.52 -7.64
CA MET A 90 11.66 -12.16 -8.80
C MET A 90 12.37 -11.16 -9.72
N LYS A 91 11.88 -9.91 -9.82
CA LYS A 91 12.49 -8.86 -10.66
C LYS A 91 13.73 -8.24 -10.00
N LEU A 92 13.74 -8.13 -8.67
CA LEU A 92 14.91 -7.64 -7.92
C LEU A 92 16.06 -8.66 -7.92
N GLU A 93 15.77 -9.96 -7.91
CA GLU A 93 16.80 -11.02 -7.97
C GLU A 93 17.44 -11.17 -9.37
N SER A 94 16.69 -10.91 -10.45
CA SER A 94 17.24 -10.92 -11.81
C SER A 94 18.17 -9.74 -12.12
N ASP A 95 17.94 -8.59 -11.50
CA ASP A 95 18.73 -7.37 -11.72
C ASP A 95 20.06 -7.37 -10.93
N LEU A 96 20.08 -8.01 -9.76
CA LEU A 96 21.29 -8.19 -8.95
C LEU A 96 22.25 -9.23 -9.55
N THR A 97 21.73 -10.29 -10.18
CA THR A 97 22.56 -11.33 -10.81
C THR A 97 23.22 -10.88 -12.12
N THR A 98 22.60 -9.94 -12.84
CA THR A 98 23.18 -9.38 -14.08
C THR A 98 24.30 -8.35 -13.78
N THR A 99 24.20 -7.63 -12.66
CA THR A 99 25.19 -6.60 -12.30
C THR A 99 26.51 -7.19 -11.76
N THR A 100 26.46 -8.32 -11.04
CA THR A 100 27.69 -8.94 -10.52
C THR A 100 28.52 -9.62 -11.62
N GLN A 101 27.92 -10.11 -12.69
CA GLN A 101 28.66 -10.74 -13.79
C GLN A 101 29.40 -9.73 -14.70
N VAL A 102 28.88 -8.51 -14.87
CA VAL A 102 29.52 -7.47 -15.71
C VAL A 102 30.75 -6.84 -15.02
N VAL A 103 30.84 -6.88 -13.68
CA VAL A 103 31.97 -6.32 -12.93
C VAL A 103 33.15 -7.30 -12.86
N GLU A 104 32.89 -8.62 -12.81
CA GLU A 104 33.95 -9.64 -12.75
C GLU A 104 34.70 -9.80 -14.09
N GLU A 105 34.00 -9.66 -15.22
CA GLU A 105 34.60 -9.84 -16.56
C GLU A 105 35.58 -8.70 -16.93
N LYS A 106 35.35 -7.47 -16.44
CA LYS A 106 36.28 -6.34 -16.65
C LYS A 106 37.56 -6.39 -15.82
N ARG A 107 37.62 -7.23 -14.78
CA ARG A 107 38.85 -7.37 -13.96
C ARG A 107 39.88 -8.30 -14.60
N GLN A 108 39.46 -9.30 -15.36
CA GLN A 108 40.37 -10.28 -15.97
C GLN A 108 41.07 -9.75 -17.23
N GLN A 109 40.44 -8.82 -17.96
CA GLN A 109 41.02 -8.26 -19.19
C GLN A 109 42.17 -7.27 -18.95
N ASN A 110 42.32 -6.77 -17.71
CA ASN A 110 43.38 -5.82 -17.35
C ASN A 110 44.66 -6.48 -16.79
N GLN A 111 44.72 -7.80 -16.71
CA GLN A 111 45.90 -8.54 -16.22
C GLN A 111 46.69 -9.26 -17.32
N SER A 112 46.19 -9.29 -18.56
CA SER A 112 46.88 -9.93 -19.69
C SER A 112 47.34 -8.91 -20.73
N ASN A 113 48.31 -8.05 -20.37
CA ASN A 113 49.15 -7.44 -21.39
C ASN A 113 50.53 -7.05 -20.82
N PRO A 114 51.59 -7.86 -21.02
CA PRO A 114 52.94 -7.45 -20.70
C PRO A 114 53.52 -6.62 -21.85
N SER A 115 54.28 -5.58 -21.47
CA SER A 115 55.26 -4.83 -22.27
C SER A 115 54.77 -3.99 -23.47
N HIS A 116 54.80 -2.67 -23.32
CA HIS A 116 55.89 -1.86 -23.90
C HIS A 116 56.02 -0.50 -23.19
N ARG A 117 57.07 -0.41 -22.40
CA ARG A 117 57.59 0.80 -21.76
C ARG A 117 58.08 1.75 -22.86
N THR A 118 57.38 2.86 -23.11
CA THR A 118 57.98 4.01 -23.80
C THR A 118 57.88 5.26 -22.94
N ARG A 119 59.08 5.69 -22.55
CA ARG A 119 59.45 6.87 -21.79
C ARG A 119 59.07 8.11 -22.59
N ARG A 120 58.09 8.90 -22.14
CA ARG A 120 57.92 10.28 -22.60
C ARG A 120 58.16 11.25 -21.44
N GLN A 121 59.22 12.01 -21.62
CA GLN A 121 59.68 13.14 -20.80
C GLN A 121 58.54 14.07 -20.44
N TRP A 122 58.40 14.35 -19.15
CA TRP A 122 57.71 15.55 -18.67
C TRP A 122 58.72 16.69 -18.67
N SER A 123 58.60 17.58 -19.66
CA SER A 123 59.31 18.86 -19.66
C SER A 123 58.53 19.87 -18.84
N ARG A 124 59.25 20.45 -17.88
CA ARG A 124 58.90 21.60 -17.04
C ARG A 124 58.25 22.74 -17.83
N PHE A 125 57.12 23.22 -17.32
CA PHE A 125 56.69 24.63 -17.27
C PHE A 125 55.68 24.67 -16.11
N GLY A 126 55.78 25.42 -15.02
CA GLY A 126 56.47 26.69 -14.76
C GLY A 126 55.42 27.77 -14.52
N GLY A 127 55.12 28.11 -13.25
CA GLY A 127 54.23 29.22 -12.81
C GLY A 127 53.17 28.75 -11.79
N GLN A 128 53.28 28.85 -10.46
CA GLN A 128 53.35 30.04 -9.57
C GLN A 128 52.29 31.10 -9.91
N ARG A 129 51.54 31.73 -8.99
CA ARG A 129 51.24 31.67 -7.54
C ARG A 129 50.18 32.81 -7.34
N ARG A 130 49.57 32.88 -6.14
CA ARG A 130 48.90 34.05 -5.49
C ARG A 130 47.38 34.14 -5.64
N GLU A 131 46.60 33.99 -4.57
CA GLU A 131 46.43 34.75 -3.29
C GLU A 131 45.19 35.66 -3.39
N ASP A 132 44.19 35.30 -2.58
CA ASP A 132 43.34 36.11 -1.70
C ASP A 132 43.01 37.57 -2.04
N ARG A 133 41.69 37.85 -2.04
CA ARG A 133 40.99 39.03 -1.46
C ARG A 133 39.48 38.74 -1.55
N ALA A 134 38.71 38.67 -0.47
CA ALA A 134 38.35 39.72 0.50
C ALA A 134 37.77 40.96 -0.19
#